data_AF-A0A2L2Y3Y2-F1
#
_entry.id   AF-A0A2L2Y3Y2-F1
#
_cell.length_a   1.000
_cell.length_b   1.000
_cell.length_c   1.000
_cell.angle_alpha   90.00
_cell.angle_beta   90.00
_cell.angle_gamma   90.00
#
_symmetry.space_group_name_H-M   'P 1'
#
loop_
_entity.id
_entity.type
_entity.pdbx_description
1 polymer ?
#
loop_
_entity_poly.entity_id
_entity_poly.type
_entity_poly.pdbx_seq_one_letter_code
_entity_poly.pdbx_strand_id
1 'polypeptide(L)'
;DAGSKPDASPEEVRLVEERKKLRRALRQEYLRKLTDPYGTDPIVFDPAVQRYYSMHMTMTERFIPTFKNWLKYMFSIIVPIVAYGLFLKNSKAKFERKCRTGELEYKDRIWRHQ
;
A
#
# COMPACT_ATOMS: atom_id res chain seq x y z
N ASP A 1 -19.65 24.01 8.09
CA ASP A 1 -20.59 23.81 6.97
C ASP A 1 -19.96 24.20 5.63
N ALA A 2 -19.12 23.33 5.07
CA ALA A 2 -18.43 23.57 3.81
C ALA A 2 -19.07 22.74 2.70
N GLY A 3 -19.54 23.40 1.63
CA GLY A 3 -19.73 22.78 0.32
C GLY A 3 -21.16 22.40 -0.07
N SER A 4 -22.15 23.29 0.11
CA SER A 4 -23.25 23.31 -0.86
C SER A 4 -22.65 23.90 -2.14
N LYS A 5 -22.38 23.05 -3.13
CA LYS A 5 -22.14 23.54 -4.49
C LYS A 5 -23.49 24.09 -4.96
N PRO A 6 -23.61 25.38 -5.27
CA PRO A 6 -24.89 25.98 -5.66
C PRO A 6 -25.43 25.37 -6.97
N ASP A 7 -24.58 24.72 -7.76
CA ASP A 7 -24.91 24.14 -9.07
C ASP A 7 -25.18 22.62 -9.02
N ALA A 8 -25.37 22.03 -7.84
CA ALA A 8 -25.57 20.58 -7.70
C ALA A 8 -26.94 20.15 -8.23
N SER A 9 -26.96 19.09 -9.04
CA SER A 9 -28.21 18.46 -9.50
C SER A 9 -29.04 17.98 -8.30
N PRO A 10 -30.39 18.04 -8.35
CA PRO A 10 -31.25 17.57 -7.25
C PRO A 10 -30.94 16.14 -6.78
N GLU A 11 -30.44 15.28 -7.68
CA GLU A 11 -30.04 13.91 -7.34
C GLU A 11 -28.77 13.85 -6.49
N GLU A 12 -27.78 14.71 -6.78
CA GLU A 12 -26.54 14.77 -6.01
C GLU A 12 -26.79 15.25 -4.58
N VAL A 13 -27.73 16.18 -4.42
CA VAL A 13 -28.16 16.67 -3.10
C VAL A 13 -28.75 15.53 -2.28
N ARG A 14 -29.65 14.71 -2.87
CA ARG A 14 -30.23 13.53 -2.22
C ARG A 14 -29.16 12.53 -1.79
N LEU A 15 -28.22 12.18 -2.67
CA LEU A 15 -27.13 11.26 -2.35
C LEU A 15 -26.24 11.77 -1.21
N VAL A 16 -25.98 13.08 -1.16
CA VAL A 16 -25.21 13.71 -0.08
C VAL A 16 -25.97 13.64 1.24
N GLU A 17 -27.28 13.88 1.23
CA GLU A 17 -28.14 13.77 2.42
C GLU A 17 -28.20 12.35 2.95
N GLU A 18 -28.35 11.35 2.08
CA GLU A 18 -28.32 9.93 2.46
C GLU A 18 -26.97 9.56 3.11
N ARG A 19 -25.85 9.99 2.53
CA ARG A 19 -24.52 9.79 3.11
C ARG A 19 -24.35 10.51 4.45
N LYS A 20 -24.94 11.70 4.62
CA LYS A 20 -24.94 12.42 5.90
C LYS A 20 -25.77 11.65 6.94
N LYS A 21 -26.94 11.14 6.56
CA LYS A 21 -27.83 10.34 7.42
C LYS A 21 -27.12 9.08 7.90
N LEU A 22 -26.49 8.33 7.00
CA LEU A 22 -25.71 7.13 7.33
C LEU A 22 -24.58 7.45 8.32
N ARG A 23 -23.78 8.50 8.05
CA ARG A 23 -22.69 8.92 8.94
C ARG A 23 -23.17 9.29 10.33
N ARG A 24 -24.31 9.99 10.43
CA ARG A 24 -24.92 10.35 11.71
C ARG A 24 -25.36 9.10 12.48
N ALA A 25 -25.99 8.13 11.81
CA ALA A 25 -26.41 6.88 12.44
C ALA A 25 -25.22 6.08 12.98
N LEU A 26 -24.17 5.87 12.18
CA LEU A 26 -22.97 5.16 12.62
C LEU A 26 -22.25 5.86 13.78
N ARG A 27 -22.19 7.20 13.76
CA ARG A 27 -21.62 7.98 14.86
C ARG A 27 -22.42 7.82 16.14
N GLN A 28 -23.76 7.82 16.05
CA GLN A 28 -24.63 7.61 17.20
C GLN A 28 -24.42 6.23 17.81
N GLU A 29 -24.32 5.18 16.99
CA GLU A 29 -24.01 3.83 17.47
C GLU A 29 -22.65 3.74 18.16
N TYR A 30 -21.62 4.36 17.58
CA TYR A 30 -20.28 4.40 18.16
C TYR A 30 -20.28 5.13 19.51
N LEU A 31 -20.88 6.32 19.57
CA LEU A 31 -20.97 7.09 20.81
C LEU A 31 -21.74 6.31 21.88
N ARG A 32 -22.85 5.67 21.53
CA ARG A 32 -23.64 4.84 22.45
C ARG A 32 -22.79 3.74 23.09
N LYS A 33 -21.95 3.06 22.30
CA LYS A 33 -21.04 2.00 22.80
C LYS A 33 -19.89 2.56 23.62
N LEU A 34 -19.37 3.72 23.23
CA LEU A 34 -18.23 4.36 23.90
C LEU A 34 -18.61 4.92 25.29
N THR A 35 -19.82 5.50 25.41
CA THR A 35 -20.29 6.13 26.65
C THR A 35 -20.96 5.16 27.62
N ASP A 36 -21.09 3.88 27.27
CA ASP A 36 -21.72 2.87 28.12
C ASP A 36 -20.80 2.53 29.31
N PRO A 37 -21.20 2.82 30.56
CA PRO A 37 -20.37 2.55 31.73
C PRO A 37 -20.24 1.06 32.07
N TYR A 38 -21.10 0.20 31.51
CA TYR A 38 -21.07 -1.25 31.72
C TYR A 38 -20.40 -2.01 30.56
N GLY A 39 -19.81 -1.30 29.59
CA GLY A 39 -19.10 -1.92 28.48
C GLY A 39 -17.93 -2.77 28.97
N THR A 40 -17.97 -4.06 28.64
CA THR A 40 -16.93 -5.04 29.05
C THR A 40 -15.60 -4.80 28.34
N ASP A 41 -15.64 -4.35 27.09
CA ASP A 41 -14.44 -4.25 26.26
C ASP A 41 -13.83 -2.84 26.31
N PRO A 42 -12.52 -2.71 26.53
CA PRO A 42 -11.84 -1.41 26.55
C PRO A 42 -11.78 -0.73 25.17
N ILE A 43 -12.11 -1.46 24.10
CA ILE A 43 -12.07 -0.97 22.72
C ILE A 43 -13.39 -1.28 22.03
N VAL A 44 -14.03 -0.26 21.47
CA VAL A 44 -15.27 -0.42 20.69
C VAL A 44 -14.96 -1.19 19.40
N PHE A 45 -15.53 -2.37 19.27
CA PHE A 45 -15.40 -3.19 18.07
C PHE A 45 -16.15 -2.60 16.87
N ASP A 46 -15.43 -2.40 15.76
CA ASP A 46 -15.98 -1.95 14.48
C ASP A 46 -16.04 -3.10 13.45
N PRO A 47 -17.23 -3.57 13.05
CA PRO A 47 -17.37 -4.61 12.03
C PRO A 47 -16.95 -4.18 10.63
N ALA A 48 -16.91 -2.88 10.32
CA ALA A 48 -16.40 -2.40 9.03
C ALA A 48 -14.88 -2.59 8.93
N VAL A 49 -14.15 -2.28 10.00
CA VAL A 49 -12.70 -2.49 10.11
C VAL A 49 -12.37 -3.97 10.05
N GLN A 50 -13.10 -4.82 10.80
CA GLN A 50 -12.87 -6.26 10.74
C GLN A 50 -13.11 -6.84 9.33
N ARG A 51 -14.16 -6.40 8.64
CA ARG A 51 -14.44 -6.81 7.25
C ARG A 51 -13.34 -6.37 6.28
N TYR A 52 -12.77 -5.19 6.48
CA TYR A 52 -11.63 -4.73 5.68
C TYR A 52 -10.41 -5.63 5.90
N TYR A 53 -10.08 -5.94 7.15
CA TYR A 53 -8.97 -6.85 7.45
C TYR A 53 -9.20 -8.26 6.92
N SER A 54 -10.40 -8.82 7.10
CA SER A 54 -10.71 -10.16 6.60
C SER A 54 -10.67 -10.23 5.07
N MET A 55 -11.06 -9.16 4.37
CA MET A 55 -10.90 -9.06 2.91
C MET A 55 -9.43 -9.15 2.48
N HIS A 56 -8.51 -8.48 3.18
CA HIS A 56 -7.07 -8.54 2.89
C HIS A 56 -6.46 -9.90 3.21
N MET A 57 -6.85 -10.51 4.33
CA MET A 57 -6.37 -11.83 4.72
C MET A 57 -6.83 -12.94 3.75
N THR A 58 -8.02 -12.80 3.16
CA THR A 58 -8.61 -13.77 2.21
C THR A 58 -8.31 -13.46 0.75
N MET A 59 -7.35 -12.55 0.46
CA MET A 59 -7.03 -12.17 -0.93
C MET A 59 -6.55 -13.35 -1.77
N THR A 60 -5.81 -14.29 -1.17
CA THR A 60 -5.28 -15.47 -1.85
C THR A 60 -6.40 -16.42 -2.30
N GLU A 61 -7.43 -16.60 -1.47
CA GLU A 61 -8.60 -17.44 -1.77
C GLU A 61 -9.47 -16.86 -2.88
N ARG A 62 -9.52 -15.53 -2.99
CA ARG A 62 -10.31 -14.80 -4.00
C ARG A 62 -9.52 -14.46 -5.25
N PHE A 63 -8.30 -14.99 -5.40
CA PHE A 63 -7.46 -14.69 -6.55
C PHE A 63 -7.99 -15.33 -7.82
N ILE A 64 -8.31 -14.50 -8.82
CA ILE A 64 -8.69 -14.96 -10.15
C ILE A 64 -7.46 -14.86 -11.07
N PRO A 65 -6.96 -16.00 -11.60
CA PRO A 65 -5.82 -16.00 -12.52
C PRO A 65 -6.24 -15.44 -13.87
N THR A 66 -6.12 -14.13 -14.04
CA THR A 66 -6.27 -13.45 -15.33
C THR A 66 -4.90 -13.14 -15.92
N PHE A 67 -4.81 -13.07 -17.26
CA PHE A 67 -3.56 -12.73 -17.93
C PHE A 67 -2.99 -11.39 -17.47
N LYS A 68 -3.86 -10.40 -17.24
CA LYS A 68 -3.48 -9.09 -16.69
C LYS A 68 -2.87 -9.19 -15.30
N ASN A 69 -3.44 -10.02 -14.42
CA ASN A 69 -2.91 -10.22 -13.08
C ASN A 69 -1.56 -10.95 -13.12
N TRP A 70 -1.47 -12.03 -13.89
CA TRP A 70 -0.22 -12.78 -14.07
C TRP A 70 0.92 -11.89 -14.54
N LEU A 71 0.69 -11.07 -15.56
CA LEU A 71 1.71 -10.20 -16.12
C LEU A 71 2.21 -9.16 -15.11
N LYS A 72 1.30 -8.59 -14.29
CA LYS A 72 1.66 -7.65 -13.21
C LYS A 72 2.59 -8.31 -12.18
N TYR A 73 2.22 -9.48 -11.67
CA TYR A 73 3.02 -10.18 -10.67
C TYR A 73 4.36 -10.66 -11.25
N MET A 74 4.35 -11.17 -12.47
CA MET A 74 5.56 -11.62 -13.17
C MET A 74 6.56 -10.48 -13.33
N PHE A 75 6.12 -9.31 -13.81
CA PHE A 75 7.00 -8.15 -13.93
C PHE A 75 7.48 -7.63 -12.58
N SER A 76 6.63 -7.64 -11.54
CA SER A 76 7.06 -7.19 -10.20
C SER A 76 8.20 -8.03 -9.62
N ILE A 77 8.35 -9.28 -10.04
CA ILE A 77 9.42 -10.18 -9.59
C ILE A 77 10.62 -10.11 -10.54
N ILE A 78 10.40 -10.26 -11.85
CA ILE A 78 11.50 -10.37 -12.83
C ILE A 78 12.25 -9.05 -12.98
N VAL A 79 11.54 -7.91 -13.02
CA VAL A 79 12.15 -6.60 -13.26
C VAL A 79 13.21 -6.25 -12.21
N PRO A 80 12.96 -6.32 -10.89
CA PRO A 80 13.99 -6.00 -9.90
C PRO A 80 15.18 -6.96 -9.95
N ILE A 81 14.96 -8.25 -10.22
CA ILE A 81 16.05 -9.23 -10.33
C ILE A 81 16.96 -8.90 -11.51
N VAL A 82 16.38 -8.66 -12.69
CA VAL A 82 17.14 -8.34 -13.91
C VAL A 82 17.82 -6.97 -13.76
N ALA A 83 17.12 -5.97 -13.24
CA ALA A 83 17.68 -4.64 -13.00
C ALA A 83 18.89 -4.70 -12.06
N TYR A 84 18.78 -5.45 -10.96
CA TYR A 84 19.89 -5.62 -10.01
C TYR A 84 21.06 -6.41 -10.63
N GLY A 85 20.78 -7.45 -11.42
CA GLY A 85 21.81 -8.20 -12.14
C GLY A 85 22.59 -7.34 -13.14
N LEU A 86 21.89 -6.51 -13.92
CA LEU A 86 22.52 -5.57 -14.85
C LEU A 86 23.31 -4.47 -14.11
N PHE A 87 22.77 -3.97 -13.01
CA PHE A 87 23.45 -2.98 -12.16
C PHE A 87 24.78 -3.54 -11.62
N LEU A 88 24.77 -4.77 -11.11
CA LEU A 88 25.98 -5.46 -10.64
C LEU A 88 26.98 -5.70 -11.77
N LYS A 89 26.52 -6.18 -12.93
CA LYS A 89 27.37 -6.40 -14.11
C LYS A 89 28.07 -5.10 -14.53
N ASN A 90 27.32 -4.01 -14.62
CA ASN A 90 27.86 -2.70 -14.99
C ASN A 90 28.82 -2.15 -13.93
N SER A 91 28.51 -2.35 -12.65
CA SER A 91 29.38 -1.94 -11.55
C SER A 91 30.71 -2.70 -11.55
N LYS A 92 30.67 -4.03 -11.76
CA LYS A 92 31.87 -4.86 -11.93
C LYS A 92 32.70 -4.43 -13.14
N ALA A 93 32.08 -4.25 -14.30
CA ALA A 93 32.80 -3.84 -15.51
C ALA A 93 33.48 -2.45 -15.35
N LYS A 94 32.80 -1.49 -14.71
CA LYS A 94 33.38 -0.19 -14.38
C LYS A 94 34.55 -0.31 -13.40
N PHE A 95 34.42 -1.15 -12.38
CA PHE A 95 35.48 -1.40 -11.41
C PHE A 95 36.71 -2.04 -12.07
N GLU A 96 36.51 -3.11 -12.86
CA GLU A 96 37.59 -3.78 -13.60
C GLU A 96 38.29 -2.84 -14.58
N ARG A 97 37.55 -1.97 -15.27
CA ARG A 97 38.12 -0.94 -16.14
C ARG A 97 39.06 -0.02 -15.36
N LYS A 98 38.61 0.54 -14.24
CA LYS A 98 39.43 1.42 -13.38
C LYS A 98 40.68 0.71 -12.84
N CYS A 99 40.56 -0.57 -12.49
CA CYS A 99 41.69 -1.39 -12.07
C CYS A 99 42.72 -1.61 -13.19
N ARG A 100 42.28 -1.76 -14.44
CA ARG A 100 43.13 -1.97 -15.62
C ARG A 100 43.79 -0.68 -16.13
N THR A 101 43.07 0.45 -16.08
CA THR A 101 43.63 1.75 -16.49
C THR A 101 44.54 2.37 -15.46
N GLY A 102 44.59 1.81 -14.23
CA GLY A 102 45.41 2.33 -13.14
C GLY A 102 44.80 3.55 -12.45
N GLU A 103 43.57 3.94 -12.81
CA GLU A 103 42.80 5.02 -12.15
C GLU A 103 42.50 4.70 -10.68
N LEU A 104 42.47 3.41 -10.32
CA LEU A 104 42.28 2.96 -8.95
C LEU A 104 43.60 2.48 -8.35
N GLU A 105 44.08 3.21 -7.33
CA GLU A 105 45.25 2.80 -6.57
C GLU A 105 45.05 1.42 -5.94
N TYR A 106 46.14 0.66 -5.81
CA TYR A 106 46.07 -0.69 -5.24
C TYR A 106 45.52 -0.65 -3.80
N LYS A 107 45.70 0.45 -3.06
CA LYS A 107 45.26 0.64 -1.65
C LYS A 107 43.74 0.71 -1.51
N ASP A 108 43.07 1.29 -2.50
CA ASP A 108 41.62 1.50 -2.50
C ASP A 108 40.83 0.31 -3.06
N ARG A 109 41.50 -0.82 -3.30
CA ARG A 109 40.87 -2.06 -3.74
C ARG A 109 40.20 -2.74 -2.53
N ILE A 110 38.89 -2.95 -2.68
CA ILE A 110 37.95 -3.42 -1.65
C ILE A 110 38.38 -4.77 -1.03
N TRP A 111 39.19 -5.57 -1.74
CA TRP A 111 39.56 -6.94 -1.39
C TRP A 111 40.77 -7.08 -0.43
N ARG A 112 41.39 -6.00 0.03
CA ARG A 112 42.66 -6.08 0.79
C ARG A 112 42.50 -6.35 2.29
N HIS A 113 41.32 -6.16 2.86
CA HIS A 113 41.08 -6.28 4.32
C HIS A 113 40.02 -7.33 4.69
N GLN A 114 39.83 -8.34 3.84
CA GLN A 114 39.14 -9.60 4.21
C GLN A 114 40.14 -10.74 4.29
#